data_AF-A0A0C3P0P4-F1
#
_entry.id   AF-A0A0C3P0P4-F1
#
_cell.length_a   1.000
_cell.length_b   1.000
_cell.length_c   1.000
_cell.angle_alpha   90.00
_cell.angle_beta   90.00
_cell.angle_gamma   90.00
#
_symmetry.space_group_name_H-M   'P 1'
#
loop_
_entity.id
_entity.type
_entity.pdbx_description
1 polymer ?
#
loop_
_entity_poly.entity_id
_entity_poly.type
_entity_poly.pdbx_seq_one_letter_code
_entity_poly.pdbx_strand_id
1 'polypeptide(L)'
;MKDRELGVPSLPGLIAQFIFEQLHPDFTTLITSHHVTPFTGHVKIFHSATVTFIAPSDPSGTDSMQNKYICAMPSWHQGPGQYNCVFMSTDDIKEGMLSMVVAQVLCLSSHIV
;
A
#
# COMPACT_ATOMS: atom_id res chain seq x y z
N MET A 1 -16.60 -9.84 8.71
CA MET A 1 -15.15 -9.70 8.96
C MET A 1 -14.95 -8.35 9.63
N LYS A 2 -14.16 -8.25 10.70
CA LYS A 2 -14.14 -7.05 11.54
C LYS A 2 -13.31 -5.97 10.87
N ASP A 3 -13.95 -4.92 10.37
CA ASP A 3 -13.36 -3.65 9.93
C ASP A 3 -12.66 -2.87 11.08
N ARG A 4 -12.40 -3.53 12.22
CA ARG A 4 -11.87 -2.98 13.47
C ARG A 4 -10.40 -3.28 13.71
N GLU A 5 -9.73 -4.03 12.84
CA GLU A 5 -8.34 -4.47 13.08
C GLU A 5 -7.29 -3.37 12.85
N LEU A 6 -7.61 -2.33 12.07
CA LEU A 6 -6.65 -1.25 11.74
C LEU A 6 -6.93 0.08 12.45
N GLY A 7 -8.12 0.25 13.04
CA GLY A 7 -8.49 1.51 13.69
C GLY A 7 -8.60 2.70 12.72
N VAL A 8 -8.85 2.45 11.43
CA VAL A 8 -9.01 3.49 10.40
C VAL A 8 -10.49 3.52 9.94
N PRO A 9 -11.36 4.35 10.56
CA PRO A 9 -12.79 4.37 10.24
C PRO A 9 -13.08 4.80 8.80
N SER A 10 -12.17 5.54 8.18
CA SER A 10 -12.27 6.01 6.80
C SER A 10 -11.87 4.98 5.75
N LEU A 11 -11.39 3.80 6.16
CA LEU A 11 -10.86 2.79 5.24
C LEU A 11 -11.86 2.39 4.13
N PRO A 12 -13.15 2.13 4.39
CA PRO A 12 -14.11 1.82 3.34
C PRO A 12 -14.28 2.95 2.29
N GLY A 13 -14.19 4.21 2.73
CA GLY A 13 -14.25 5.36 1.83
C GLY A 13 -12.99 5.49 0.98
N LEU A 14 -11.81 5.26 1.58
CA LEU A 14 -10.52 5.26 0.88
C LEU A 14 -10.43 4.14 -0.17
N ILE A 15 -10.92 2.95 0.14
CA ILE A 15 -10.98 1.83 -0.81
C ILE A 15 -11.91 2.18 -1.98
N ALA A 16 -13.09 2.74 -1.70
CA ALA A 16 -14.03 3.12 -2.74
C ALA A 16 -13.46 4.20 -3.67
N GLN A 17 -12.81 5.22 -3.09
CA GLN A 17 -12.12 6.25 -3.85
C GLN A 17 -10.99 5.65 -4.71
N PHE A 18 -10.15 4.80 -4.13
CA PHE A 18 -9.08 4.12 -4.87
C PHE A 18 -9.62 3.30 -6.04
N ILE A 19 -10.66 2.48 -5.84
CA ILE A 19 -11.27 1.69 -6.92
C ILE A 19 -11.84 2.61 -8.00
N PHE A 20 -12.50 3.71 -7.62
CA PHE A 20 -13.03 4.68 -8.57
C PHE A 20 -11.92 5.30 -9.44
N GLU A 21 -10.82 5.74 -8.82
CA GLU A 21 -9.66 6.30 -9.52
C GLU A 21 -9.03 5.29 -10.49
N GLN A 22 -8.96 4.00 -10.13
CA GLN A 22 -8.46 2.95 -11.02
C GLN A 22 -9.38 2.65 -12.22
N LEU A 23 -10.71 2.75 -12.04
CA LEU A 23 -11.69 2.50 -13.10
C LEU A 23 -11.88 3.71 -14.04
N HIS A 24 -11.54 4.91 -13.59
CA HIS A 24 -11.74 6.15 -14.32
C HIS A 24 -10.45 7.00 -14.37
N PRO A 25 -9.37 6.51 -15.01
CA PRO A 25 -8.08 7.20 -15.01
C PRO A 25 -8.11 8.58 -15.69
N ASP A 26 -9.08 8.82 -16.59
CA ASP A 26 -9.24 10.10 -17.29
C ASP A 26 -9.99 11.16 -16.46
N PHE A 27 -10.60 10.78 -15.34
CA PHE A 27 -11.27 11.70 -14.44
C PHE A 27 -10.25 12.41 -13.54
N THR A 28 -9.79 13.58 -13.99
CA THR A 28 -8.78 14.42 -13.30
C THR A 28 -9.32 15.18 -12.07
N THR A 29 -10.61 15.11 -11.81
CA THR A 29 -11.20 15.79 -10.64
C THR A 29 -11.10 14.87 -9.44
N LEU A 30 -10.35 15.28 -8.40
CA LEU A 30 -10.36 14.63 -7.09
C LEU A 30 -11.80 14.61 -6.57
N ILE A 31 -12.48 13.49 -6.77
CA ILE A 31 -13.84 13.32 -6.27
C ILE A 31 -13.70 13.27 -4.75
N THR A 32 -14.19 14.31 -4.07
CA THR A 32 -14.26 14.28 -2.61
C THR A 32 -14.99 13.01 -2.17
N SER A 33 -14.45 12.33 -1.14
CA SER A 33 -14.96 11.04 -0.61
C SER A 33 -16.49 10.99 -0.40
N HIS A 34 -17.16 12.14 -0.32
CA HIS A 34 -18.61 12.28 -0.20
C HIS A 34 -19.43 11.84 -1.44
N HIS A 35 -18.81 11.73 -2.62
CA HIS A 35 -19.52 11.39 -3.86
C HIS A 35 -19.46 9.89 -4.24
N VAL A 36 -18.65 9.09 -3.54
CA VAL A 36 -18.50 7.66 -3.81
C VAL A 36 -19.10 6.85 -2.66
N THR A 37 -19.98 5.90 -2.98
CA THR A 37 -20.55 5.00 -1.99
C THR A 37 -19.44 4.20 -1.32
N PRO A 38 -19.38 4.13 0.03
CA PRO A 38 -18.36 3.37 0.75
C PRO A 38 -18.30 1.92 0.29
N PHE A 39 -17.09 1.35 0.26
CA PHE A 39 -16.88 -0.04 -0.13
C PHE A 39 -17.52 -0.98 0.91
N THR A 40 -18.45 -1.84 0.47
CA THR A 40 -19.14 -2.82 1.32
C THR A 40 -18.66 -4.26 1.11
N GLY A 41 -17.65 -4.46 0.25
CA GLY A 41 -17.11 -5.78 -0.05
C GLY A 41 -16.17 -6.29 1.05
N HIS A 42 -15.59 -7.47 0.82
CA HIS A 42 -14.73 -8.14 1.79
C HIS A 42 -13.25 -7.75 1.59
N VAL A 43 -12.64 -7.12 2.60
CA VAL A 43 -11.21 -6.73 2.64
C VAL A 43 -10.33 -7.77 3.34
N LYS A 44 -9.50 -8.54 2.62
CA LYS A 44 -8.54 -9.43 3.30
C LYS A 44 -7.31 -8.63 3.72
N ILE A 45 -6.95 -8.70 5.00
CA ILE A 45 -5.73 -8.08 5.54
C ILE A 45 -4.60 -9.11 5.62
N PHE A 46 -3.40 -8.68 5.22
CA PHE A 46 -2.16 -9.41 5.30
C PHE A 46 -1.15 -8.60 6.11
N HIS A 47 -0.43 -9.29 6.98
CA HIS A 47 0.60 -8.68 7.83
C HIS A 47 1.99 -8.74 7.23
N SER A 48 2.11 -9.31 6.03
CA SER A 48 3.35 -9.37 5.31
C SER A 48 3.14 -9.63 3.82
N ALA A 49 4.09 -9.19 3.00
CA ALA A 49 4.22 -9.62 1.61
C ALA A 49 5.69 -9.85 1.26
N THR A 50 5.92 -10.76 0.32
CA THR A 50 7.22 -10.91 -0.33
C THR A 50 7.17 -10.20 -1.68
N VAL A 51 8.12 -9.30 -1.90
CA VAL A 51 8.34 -8.62 -3.18
C VAL A 51 9.60 -9.19 -3.81
N THR A 52 9.47 -9.55 -5.08
CA THR A 52 10.56 -10.05 -5.89
C THR A 52 10.93 -9.00 -6.93
N PHE A 53 12.20 -8.60 -6.99
CA PHE A 53 12.66 -7.55 -7.90
C PHE A 53 14.10 -7.80 -8.34
N ILE A 54 14.48 -7.23 -9.49
CA ILE A 54 15.86 -7.22 -9.98
C ILE A 54 16.40 -5.82 -9.76
N ALA A 55 17.49 -5.70 -8.99
CA ALA A 55 18.17 -4.42 -8.79
C ALA A 55 19.22 -4.21 -9.89
N PRO A 56 19.10 -3.18 -10.74
CA PRO A 56 20.09 -2.91 -11.80
C PRO A 56 21.51 -2.68 -11.28
N SER A 57 21.64 -2.30 -10.00
CA SER A 57 22.90 -2.01 -9.32
C SER A 57 23.51 -3.23 -8.62
N ASP A 58 22.86 -4.39 -8.63
CA ASP A 58 23.36 -5.58 -7.95
C ASP A 58 24.48 -6.24 -8.78
N PRO A 59 25.72 -6.34 -8.26
CA PRO A 59 26.83 -6.94 -8.98
C PRO A 59 26.73 -8.47 -9.10
N SER A 60 25.72 -9.11 -8.50
CA SER A 60 25.55 -10.57 -8.52
C SER A 60 25.06 -11.15 -9.87
N GLY A 61 24.96 -10.33 -10.91
CA GLY A 61 24.78 -10.74 -12.31
C GLY A 61 23.43 -10.32 -12.88
N THR A 62 23.35 -10.24 -14.21
CA THR A 62 22.24 -9.70 -15.02
C THR A 62 20.86 -10.36 -14.82
N ASP A 63 20.73 -11.32 -13.90
CA ASP A 63 19.51 -12.10 -13.64
C ASP A 63 19.32 -12.45 -12.15
N SER A 64 20.00 -11.75 -11.23
CA SER A 64 19.87 -12.02 -9.79
C SER A 64 18.55 -11.47 -9.25
N MET A 65 17.55 -12.33 -9.20
CA MET A 65 16.25 -12.01 -8.61
C MET A 65 16.33 -11.93 -7.09
N GLN A 66 16.09 -10.74 -6.53
CA GLN A 66 16.10 -10.49 -5.10
C GLN A 66 14.71 -10.61 -4.49
N ASN A 67 14.62 -11.17 -3.29
CA ASN A 67 13.38 -11.23 -2.50
C ASN A 67 13.50 -10.32 -1.28
N LYS A 68 12.56 -9.38 -1.15
CA LYS A 68 12.39 -8.56 0.06
C LYS A 68 11.08 -8.91 0.73
N TYR A 69 11.12 -9.03 2.06
CA TYR A 69 9.94 -9.21 2.88
C TYR A 69 9.52 -7.86 3.45
N ILE A 70 8.24 -7.51 3.27
CA ILE A 70 7.62 -6.32 3.84
C ILE A 70 6.76 -6.78 5.01
N CYS A 71 7.10 -6.36 6.22
CA CYS A 71 6.34 -6.62 7.44
C CYS A 71 5.39 -5.47 7.79
N ALA A 72 4.17 -5.83 8.19
CA ALA A 72 3.17 -4.96 8.80
C ALA A 72 2.43 -5.73 9.91
N MET A 73 3.22 -6.28 10.84
CA MET A 73 2.73 -7.17 11.90
C MET A 73 2.35 -6.35 13.14
N PRO A 74 1.10 -6.39 13.62
CA PRO A 74 0.67 -5.62 14.79
C PRO A 74 1.25 -6.14 16.11
N SER A 75 1.76 -7.38 16.13
CA SER A 75 2.56 -7.93 17.22
C SER A 75 3.62 -8.87 16.65
N TRP A 76 4.85 -8.75 17.14
CA TRP A 76 5.98 -9.59 16.77
C TRP A 76 6.62 -10.20 18.01
N HIS A 77 6.79 -11.53 18.05
CA HIS A 77 7.28 -12.29 19.21
C HIS A 77 6.60 -11.92 20.55
N GLN A 78 5.26 -11.80 20.56
CA GLN A 78 4.48 -11.35 21.73
C GLN A 78 4.84 -9.94 22.23
N GLY A 79 5.58 -9.18 21.43
CA GLY A 79 5.99 -7.81 21.70
C GLY A 79 5.29 -6.80 20.79
N PRO A 80 5.85 -5.59 20.70
CA PRO A 80 5.35 -4.52 19.84
C PRO A 80 5.25 -4.94 18.37
N GLY A 81 4.43 -4.21 17.63
CA GLY A 81 4.29 -4.42 16.19
C GLY A 81 5.59 -4.14 15.43
N GLN A 82 5.80 -4.86 14.34
CA GLN A 82 6.89 -4.68 13.40
C GLN A 82 6.33 -4.18 12.07
N TYR A 83 6.67 -2.94 11.72
CA TYR A 83 6.22 -2.27 10.51
C TYR A 83 7.42 -1.77 9.73
N ASN A 84 7.48 -2.10 8.44
CA ASN A 84 8.55 -1.63 7.56
C ASN A 84 8.22 -0.25 6.98
N CYS A 85 9.28 0.53 6.75
CA CYS A 85 9.19 1.79 6.03
C CYS A 85 9.44 1.57 4.53
N VAL A 86 8.77 2.38 3.73
CA VAL A 86 8.88 2.40 2.27
C VAL A 86 9.06 3.83 1.79
N PHE A 87 9.67 3.99 0.62
CA PHE A 87 9.66 5.26 -0.11
C PHE A 87 8.45 5.28 -1.05
N MET A 88 7.68 6.36 -1.01
CA MET A 88 6.52 6.59 -1.87
C MET A 88 6.80 7.80 -2.76
N SER A 89 6.63 7.64 -4.08
CA SER A 89 6.66 8.77 -5.00
C SER A 89 5.42 9.64 -4.77
N THR A 90 5.64 10.95 -4.65
CA THR A 90 4.57 11.94 -4.41
C THR A 90 4.42 12.95 -5.54
N ASP A 91 5.40 13.01 -6.45
CA ASP A 91 5.45 13.98 -7.54
C ASP A 91 6.28 13.40 -8.68
N ASP A 92 5.70 13.28 -9.87
CA ASP A 92 6.41 12.75 -11.04
C ASP A 92 7.31 13.80 -11.72
N ILE A 93 7.28 15.06 -11.27
CA ILE A 93 8.07 16.16 -11.83
C ILE A 93 9.49 16.19 -11.25
N LYS A 94 9.66 15.78 -9.99
CA LYS A 94 10.96 15.87 -9.29
C LYS A 94 11.73 14.55 -9.42
N GLU A 95 13.03 14.66 -9.67
CA GLU A 95 13.88 13.49 -9.84
C GLU A 95 14.34 12.87 -8.51
N GLY A 96 14.44 11.54 -8.53
CA GLY A 96 15.08 10.76 -7.48
C GLY A 96 14.41 10.92 -6.10
N MET A 97 15.23 11.12 -5.07
CA MET A 97 14.75 11.18 -3.68
C MET A 97 13.94 12.45 -3.38
N LEU A 98 13.97 13.47 -4.24
CA LEU A 98 13.27 14.74 -4.03
C LEU A 98 11.76 14.64 -4.27
N SER A 99 11.30 13.63 -5.01
CA SER A 99 9.87 13.29 -5.18
C SER A 99 9.37 12.28 -4.16
N MET A 100 10.23 11.78 -3.27
CA MET A 100 9.89 10.66 -2.40
C MET A 100 9.63 11.08 -0.95
N VAL A 101 8.62 10.48 -0.35
CA VAL A 101 8.38 10.56 1.10
C VAL A 101 8.60 9.20 1.73
N VAL A 102 9.00 9.20 3.01
CA VAL A 102 9.06 7.98 3.81
C VAL A 102 7.68 7.72 4.40
N ALA A 103 7.13 6.54 4.13
CA ALA A 103 5.88 6.07 4.72
C ALA A 103 6.12 4.77 5.51
N GLN A 104 5.28 4.51 6.51
CA GLN A 104 5.28 3.24 7.23
C GLN A 104 4.10 2.39 6.76
N VAL A 105 4.36 1.13 6.40
CA VAL A 105 3.32 0.21 5.96
C VAL A 105 2.58 -0.30 7.19
N LEU A 106 1.32 0.13 7.37
CA LEU A 106 0.48 -0.32 8.49
C LEU A 106 -0.22 -1.65 8.22
N CYS A 107 -0.56 -1.92 6.96
CA CYS A 107 -1.15 -3.18 6.53
C CYS A 107 -1.05 -3.37 5.02
N LEU A 108 -1.21 -4.61 4.58
CA LEU A 108 -1.41 -4.96 3.18
C LEU A 108 -2.84 -5.51 3.05
N SER A 109 -3.56 -5.12 2.00
CA SER A 109 -4.95 -5.54 1.83
C SER A 109 -5.23 -5.99 0.41
N SER A 110 -6.08 -7.01 0.26
CA SER A 110 -6.69 -7.33 -1.03
C SER A 110 -8.21 -7.19 -0.98
N HIS A 111 -8.76 -6.73 -2.10
CA HIS A 111 -10.17 -6.51 -2.32
C HIS A 111 -10.58 -7.34 -3.53
N ILE A 112 -11.75 -7.98 -3.46
CA ILE A 112 -12.35 -8.61 -4.62
C ILE A 112 -13.36 -7.60 -5.16
N VAL A 113 -13.17 -7.19 -6.42
CA VAL A 113 -14.13 -6.41 -7.20
C VAL A 113 -15.14 -7.35 -7.84
#